data_AF-A0A523W545-F1
#
_entry.id   AF-A0A523W545-F1
#
_cell.length_a   1.000
_cell.length_b   1.000
_cell.length_c   1.000
_cell.angle_alpha   90.00
_cell.angle_beta   90.00
_cell.angle_gamma   90.00
#
_symmetry.space_group_name_H-M   'P 1'
#
loop_
_entity.id
_entity.type
_entity.pdbx_description
1 polymer ?
#
loop_
_entity_poly.entity_id
_entity_poly.type
_entity_poly.pdbx_seq_one_letter_code
_entity_poly.pdbx_strand_id
1 'polypeptide(L)'
;MKDGTPFRYTSFDENRIWLNVEEMERGLRTPDRKYSISDIAIIIHNHLIEDKCSDDDRRQLKDLKKHGFKGLFLIYCKRTNKTYHVQD
;
A
#
# COMPACT_ATOMS: atom_id res chain seq x y z
N MET A 1 4.71 8.63 -4.53
CA MET A 1 4.73 8.34 -5.98
C MET A 1 6.16 8.45 -6.50
N LYS A 2 6.48 7.99 -7.71
CA LYS A 2 7.84 8.06 -8.31
C LYS A 2 8.36 9.49 -8.48
N ASP A 3 7.47 10.45 -8.63
CA ASP A 3 7.74 11.88 -8.71
C ASP A 3 7.88 12.55 -7.32
N GLY A 4 7.84 11.78 -6.23
CA GLY A 4 7.89 12.29 -4.87
C GLY A 4 6.54 12.79 -4.33
N THR A 5 5.49 12.88 -5.15
CA THR A 5 4.16 13.34 -4.71
C THR A 5 3.56 12.33 -3.71
N PRO A 6 3.08 12.78 -2.54
CA PRO A 6 2.35 11.91 -1.63
C PRO A 6 0.92 11.68 -2.14
N PHE A 7 0.52 10.42 -2.25
CA PHE A 7 -0.85 10.02 -2.50
C PHE A 7 -1.41 9.41 -1.21
N ARG A 8 -2.44 10.03 -0.63
CA ARG A 8 -3.14 9.51 0.54
C ARG A 8 -4.43 8.85 0.08
N TYR A 9 -4.57 7.57 0.39
CA TYR A 9 -5.78 6.81 0.19
C TYR A 9 -6.11 6.08 1.49
N THR A 10 -7.37 6.14 1.88
CA THR A 10 -7.92 5.46 3.06
C THR A 10 -9.04 4.58 2.54
N SER A 11 -8.98 3.26 2.75
CA SER A 11 -10.13 2.41 2.46
C SER A 11 -11.21 2.61 3.53
N PHE A 12 -12.47 2.43 3.14
CA PHE A 12 -13.62 2.46 4.05
C PHE A 12 -13.91 1.08 4.67
N ASP A 13 -12.99 0.12 4.54
CA ASP A 13 -13.16 -1.20 5.12
C ASP A 13 -12.85 -1.14 6.63
N GLU A 14 -13.91 -0.95 7.42
CA GLU A 14 -13.82 -0.87 8.88
C GLU A 14 -13.47 -2.22 9.54
N ASN A 15 -13.63 -3.34 8.81
CA ASN A 15 -13.48 -4.70 9.36
C ASN A 15 -12.14 -5.34 9.01
N ARG A 16 -11.47 -4.88 7.95
CA ARG A 16 -10.12 -5.32 7.57
C ARG A 16 -9.32 -4.12 7.09
N ILE A 17 -8.07 -4.01 7.52
CA ILE A 17 -7.11 -3.07 6.90
C ILE A 17 -6.68 -3.66 5.53
N TRP A 18 -7.64 -3.93 4.65
CA TRP A 18 -7.41 -4.40 3.31
C TRP A 18 -7.61 -3.22 2.35
N LEU A 19 -6.64 -3.04 1.47
CA LEU A 19 -6.71 -2.07 0.41
C LEU A 19 -7.46 -2.71 -0.77
N ASN A 20 -8.60 -2.13 -1.12
CA ASN A 20 -9.29 -2.47 -2.36
C ASN A 20 -8.49 -1.90 -3.53
N VAL A 21 -7.84 -2.77 -4.30
CA VAL A 21 -6.94 -2.36 -5.38
C VAL A 21 -7.70 -1.61 -6.48
N GLU A 22 -8.91 -2.03 -6.83
CA GLU A 22 -9.74 -1.36 -7.85
C GLU A 22 -10.13 0.07 -7.43
N GLU A 23 -10.52 0.26 -6.18
CA GLU A 23 -10.86 1.58 -5.66
C GLU A 23 -9.64 2.50 -5.63
N MET A 24 -8.48 1.96 -5.25
CA MET A 24 -7.22 2.71 -5.34
C MET A 24 -6.91 3.10 -6.79
N GLU A 25 -7.07 2.20 -7.75
CA GLU A 25 -6.88 2.49 -9.18
C GLU A 25 -7.81 3.60 -9.68
N ARG A 26 -9.07 3.62 -9.24
CA ARG A 26 -10.00 4.72 -9.53
C ARG A 26 -9.51 6.04 -8.93
N GLY A 27 -9.05 6.00 -7.67
CA GLY A 27 -8.51 7.18 -6.98
C GLY A 27 -7.20 7.73 -7.59
N LEU A 28 -6.43 6.89 -8.28
CA LEU A 28 -5.21 7.31 -8.99
C LEU A 28 -5.48 8.01 -10.32
N ARG A 29 -6.69 7.86 -10.88
CA ARG A 29 -7.08 8.32 -12.23
C ARG A 29 -8.04 9.52 -12.20
N THR A 30 -7.99 10.37 -11.18
CA THR A 30 -8.84 11.58 -11.13
C THR A 30 -8.52 12.55 -12.27
N PRO A 31 -9.42 13.49 -12.63
CA PRO A 31 -9.17 14.44 -13.72
C PRO A 31 -7.84 15.20 -13.59
N ASP A 32 -7.44 15.52 -12.35
CA ASP A 32 -6.22 16.26 -12.02
C ASP A 32 -4.98 15.38 -11.84
N ARG A 33 -5.15 14.05 -11.76
CA ARG A 33 -4.07 13.10 -11.50
C ARG A 33 -4.24 11.86 -12.36
N LYS A 34 -3.32 11.66 -13.30
CA LYS A 34 -3.30 10.48 -14.19
C LYS A 34 -2.19 9.51 -13.76
N TYR A 35 -2.22 9.07 -12.52
CA TYR A 35 -1.28 8.06 -12.05
C TYR A 35 -1.81 6.65 -12.36
N SER A 36 -0.88 5.72 -12.47
CA SER A 36 -1.14 4.28 -12.47
C SER A 36 -0.57 3.65 -11.20
N ILE A 37 -0.99 2.42 -10.89
CA ILE A 37 -0.39 1.64 -9.79
C ILE A 37 1.13 1.51 -9.97
N SER A 38 1.60 1.44 -11.21
CA SER A 38 3.02 1.32 -11.51
C SER A 38 3.84 2.57 -11.17
N ASP A 39 3.18 3.71 -10.91
CA ASP A 39 3.79 4.98 -10.49
C ASP A 39 3.94 5.09 -8.97
N ILE A 40 3.37 4.14 -8.21
CA ILE A 40 3.52 4.08 -6.77
C ILE A 40 4.93 3.55 -6.45
N ALA A 41 5.74 4.40 -5.81
CA ALA A 41 7.10 4.04 -5.39
C ALA A 41 7.12 3.27 -4.06
N ILE A 42 6.23 3.62 -3.12
CA ILE A 42 6.18 3.06 -1.77
C ILE A 42 4.72 3.00 -1.32
N ILE A 43 4.33 1.88 -0.71
CA ILE A 43 3.11 1.74 0.09
C ILE A 43 3.55 1.51 1.54
N ILE A 44 2.93 2.21 2.49
CA ILE A 44 3.18 2.05 3.93
C ILE A 44 1.89 1.57 4.59
N HIS A 45 1.90 0.33 5.05
CA HIS A 45 0.83 -0.29 5.81
C HIS A 45 1.16 -0.25 7.31
N ASN A 46 0.20 0.13 8.16
CA ASN A 46 0.48 0.45 9.57
C ASN A 46 0.03 -0.69 10.50
N HIS A 47 0.96 -1.20 11.30
CA HIS A 47 0.66 -2.14 12.40
C HIS A 47 0.72 -1.45 13.76
N LEU A 48 -0.19 -1.84 14.66
CA LEU A 48 -0.18 -1.37 16.06
C LEU A 48 0.85 -2.13 16.91
N ILE A 49 1.04 -3.42 16.63
CA ILE A 49 2.02 -4.28 17.31
C ILE A 49 3.23 -4.53 16.42
N GLU A 50 4.34 -4.97 17.00
CA GLU A 50 5.54 -5.33 16.24
C GLU A 50 5.32 -6.67 15.55
N ASP A 51 4.72 -6.59 14.37
CA ASP A 51 4.65 -7.70 13.42
C ASP A 51 5.34 -7.25 12.13
N LYS A 52 6.30 -8.05 11.68
CA LYS A 52 7.12 -7.73 10.50
C LYS A 52 6.32 -7.85 9.21
N CYS A 53 5.39 -8.81 9.15
CA CYS A 53 4.60 -9.14 7.98
C CYS A 53 3.68 -10.32 8.32
N SER A 54 2.37 -10.12 8.15
CA SER A 54 1.35 -11.16 8.23
C SER A 54 1.19 -11.89 6.89
N ASP A 55 0.52 -13.05 6.89
CA ASP A 55 0.15 -13.75 5.66
C ASP A 55 -0.77 -12.91 4.77
N ASP A 56 -1.62 -12.07 5.37
CA ASP A 56 -2.52 -11.18 4.66
C ASP A 56 -1.75 -10.03 3.98
N ASP A 57 -0.70 -9.50 4.59
CA ASP A 57 0.19 -8.51 3.94
C ASP A 57 0.85 -9.10 2.68
N ARG A 58 1.29 -10.36 2.74
CA ARG A 58 1.87 -11.05 1.57
C ARG A 58 0.85 -11.26 0.48
N ARG A 59 -0.38 -11.63 0.84
CA ARG A 59 -1.49 -11.79 -0.12
C ARG A 59 -1.83 -10.45 -0.78
N GLN A 60 -1.87 -9.36 -0.01
CA GLN A 60 -2.09 -8.01 -0.53
C GLN A 60 -0.97 -7.56 -1.45
N LEU A 61 0.30 -7.81 -1.10
CA LEU A 61 1.43 -7.51 -1.98
C LEU A 61 1.34 -8.28 -3.30
N LYS A 62 1.00 -9.58 -3.26
CA LYS A 62 0.80 -10.38 -4.47
C LYS A 62 -0.33 -9.84 -5.34
N ASP A 63 -1.42 -9.40 -4.73
CA ASP A 63 -2.54 -8.78 -5.44
C ASP A 63 -2.13 -7.47 -6.12
N LEU A 64 -1.48 -6.57 -5.38
CA LEU A 64 -0.92 -5.32 -5.91
C LEU A 64 0.04 -5.56 -7.09
N LYS A 65 0.91 -6.58 -6.98
CA LYS A 65 1.83 -6.96 -8.06
C LYS A 65 1.11 -7.43 -9.32
N LYS A 66 -0.02 -8.16 -9.20
CA LYS A 66 -0.85 -8.55 -10.36
C LYS A 66 -1.40 -7.34 -11.10
N HIS A 67 -1.68 -6.25 -10.38
CA HIS A 67 -2.12 -4.97 -10.96
C HIS A 67 -0.94 -4.06 -11.40
N GLY A 68 0.30 -4.57 -11.39
CA GLY A 68 1.47 -3.88 -11.93
C GLY A 68 2.24 -3.03 -10.93
N PHE A 69 2.02 -3.20 -9.62
CA PHE A 69 2.82 -2.54 -8.58
C PHE A 69 4.27 -3.02 -8.63
N LYS A 70 5.22 -2.08 -8.59
CA LYS A 70 6.67 -2.34 -8.65
C LYS A 70 7.47 -1.64 -7.54
N GLY A 71 6.76 -1.00 -6.60
CA GLY A 71 7.37 -0.23 -5.51
C GLY A 71 7.72 -1.08 -4.29
N LEU A 72 8.08 -0.39 -3.21
CA LEU A 72 8.32 -1.01 -1.90
C LEU A 72 7.01 -1.13 -1.13
N PHE A 73 6.77 -2.30 -0.53
CA PHE A 73 5.67 -2.50 0.40
C PHE A 73 6.23 -2.59 1.82
N LEU A 74 5.94 -1.57 2.63
CA LEU A 74 6.52 -1.38 3.94
C LEU A 74 5.47 -1.54 5.03
N ILE A 75 5.83 -2.25 6.09
CA ILE A 75 5.06 -2.33 7.33
C ILE A 75 5.68 -1.35 8.32
N TYR A 76 4.92 -0.37 8.79
CA TYR A 76 5.32 0.55 9.84
C TYR A 76 4.65 0.15 11.16
N CYS A 77 5.45 -0.16 12.18
CA CYS A 77 4.94 -0.44 13.52
C CYS A 77 4.87 0.86 14.34
N LYS A 78 3.66 1.33 14.64
CA LYS A 78 3.46 2.58 15.41
C LYS A 78 4.03 2.53 16.83
N ARG A 79 4.01 1.36 17.48
CA ARG A 79 4.46 1.21 18.87
C ARG A 79 5.99 1.26 19.01
N THR A 80 6.71 0.76 18.01
CA THR A 80 8.19 0.66 18.06
C THR A 80 8.90 1.62 17.12
N ASN A 81 8.15 2.35 16.27
CA ASN A 81 8.67 3.21 15.20
C ASN A 81 9.61 2.49 14.22
N LYS A 82 9.46 1.17 14.09
CA LYS A 82 10.24 0.36 13.16
C LYS A 82 9.49 0.17 11.86
N THR A 83 10.27 0.05 10.77
CA THR A 83 9.75 -0.23 9.43
C THR A 83 10.33 -1.54 8.92
N TYR A 84 9.49 -2.38 8.34
CA TYR A 84 9.86 -3.66 7.76
C TYR A 84 9.52 -3.68 6.28
N HIS A 85 10.41 -4.23 5.46
CA HIS A 85 10.14 -4.43 4.04
C HIS A 85 9.52 -5.81 3.85
N VAL A 86 8.32 -5.85 3.27
CA VAL A 86 7.71 -7.10 2.84
C VAL A 86 8.31 -7.51 1.51
N GLN A 87 9.01 -8.63 1.51
CA GLN A 87 9.51 -9.28 0.32
C GLN A 87 8.58 -10.42 -0.08
N ASP A 88 8.57 -10.73 -1.36
CA ASP A 88 7.79 -11.82 -1.96
C ASP A 88 8.64 -13.08 -2.07
#